data_AF-A0A257ZUE4-F1
#
_entry.id   AF-A0A257ZUE4-F1
#
_cell.length_a   1.000
_cell.length_b   1.000
_cell.length_c   1.000
_cell.angle_alpha   90.00
_cell.angle_beta   90.00
_cell.angle_gamma   90.00
#
_symmetry.space_group_name_H-M   'P 1'
#
loop_
_entity.id
_entity.type
_entity.pdbx_description
1 polymer ?
#
loop_
_entity_poly.entity_id
_entity_poly.type
_entity_poly.pdbx_seq_one_letter_code
_entity_poly.pdbx_strand_id
1 'polypeptide(L)'
;MLKTALFASLLTSVAVVGAQAQTVAALTGDNTIVMVDAAAKKADKTWKISGISGKVLGIDVRPADGMLYALIDDGSVVTVDTATGKATVKSKLESMLPAGVMATVDFNPAADRLRVIGSDGTNLRVNVDDGKVIRDGNLTFAGSDAMKEMKPNVVAGAYTNSVKGTKDTVLFDIDASGTLLKQAPPNDGILNTVGKLGISGKAAAFDIVTDASGINSAWLMSGDTLYKVDLTTGAAMAAGKISGVSGTVRDIAILPAKAM
;
A
#
# COMPACT_ATOMS: atom_id res chain seq x y z
N MET A 1 3.57 -61.84 -35.17
CA MET A 1 2.74 -61.05 -34.23
C MET A 1 3.44 -59.71 -33.99
N LEU A 2 3.12 -58.68 -34.77
CA LEU A 2 3.74 -57.35 -34.63
C LEU A 2 2.69 -56.40 -34.04
N LYS A 3 2.95 -55.91 -32.82
CA LYS A 3 2.03 -55.06 -32.06
C LYS A 3 2.14 -53.61 -32.55
N THR A 4 1.04 -53.06 -33.03
CA THR A 4 0.85 -51.63 -33.31
C THR A 4 0.73 -50.87 -31.98
N ALA A 5 1.58 -49.88 -31.76
CA ALA A 5 1.47 -48.95 -30.64
C ALA A 5 0.77 -47.66 -31.11
N LEU A 6 -0.40 -47.37 -30.52
CA LEU A 6 -1.16 -46.14 -30.73
C LEU A 6 -0.60 -45.06 -29.78
N PHE A 7 -0.04 -43.98 -30.31
CA PHE A 7 0.28 -42.79 -29.52
C PHE A 7 -0.99 -41.94 -29.37
N ALA A 8 -1.54 -41.88 -28.16
CA ALA A 8 -2.56 -40.90 -27.80
C ALA A 8 -1.86 -39.61 -27.37
N SER A 9 -1.95 -38.54 -28.18
CA SER A 9 -1.49 -37.21 -27.77
C SER A 9 -2.53 -36.60 -26.83
N LEU A 10 -2.18 -36.46 -25.55
CA LEU A 10 -2.99 -35.74 -24.57
C LEU A 10 -2.77 -34.23 -24.78
N LEU A 11 -3.76 -33.53 -25.33
CA LEU A 11 -3.79 -32.06 -25.35
C LEU A 11 -4.08 -31.56 -23.93
N THR A 12 -3.06 -31.05 -23.24
CA THR A 12 -3.23 -30.28 -22.02
C THR A 12 -3.73 -28.87 -22.40
N SER A 13 -5.01 -28.62 -22.16
CA SER A 13 -5.56 -27.26 -22.20
C SER A 13 -4.95 -26.44 -21.06
N VAL A 14 -4.04 -25.52 -21.39
CA VAL A 14 -3.60 -24.49 -20.45
C VAL A 14 -4.78 -23.55 -20.25
N ALA A 15 -5.38 -23.57 -19.07
CA ALA A 15 -6.33 -22.53 -18.68
C ALA A 15 -5.55 -21.22 -18.61
N VAL A 16 -5.84 -20.30 -19.53
CA VAL A 16 -5.39 -18.91 -19.44
C VAL A 16 -6.15 -18.30 -18.27
N VAL A 17 -5.53 -18.29 -17.09
CA VAL A 17 -6.02 -17.48 -15.98
C VAL A 17 -5.84 -16.04 -16.43
N GLY A 18 -6.94 -15.38 -16.78
CA GLY A 18 -6.92 -13.97 -17.16
C GLY A 18 -6.30 -13.16 -16.03
N ALA A 19 -5.19 -12.48 -16.31
CA ALA A 19 -4.64 -11.48 -15.40
C ALA A 19 -5.71 -10.40 -15.20
N GLN A 20 -6.35 -10.41 -14.03
CA GLN A 20 -7.24 -9.32 -13.63
C GLN A 20 -6.45 -8.02 -13.69
N ALA A 21 -6.94 -7.04 -14.45
CA ALA A 21 -6.31 -5.73 -14.56
C ALA A 21 -6.39 -5.04 -13.20
N GLN A 22 -5.23 -4.87 -12.57
CA GLN A 22 -5.13 -4.26 -11.26
C GLN A 22 -5.23 -2.73 -11.41
N THR A 23 -6.26 -2.14 -10.83
CA THR A 23 -6.43 -0.69 -10.79
C THR A 23 -5.75 -0.13 -9.54
N VAL A 24 -4.91 0.88 -9.71
CA VAL A 24 -4.18 1.55 -8.61
C VAL A 24 -4.65 3.00 -8.51
N ALA A 25 -5.10 3.42 -7.33
CA ALA A 25 -5.30 4.84 -7.03
C ALA A 25 -3.97 5.44 -6.60
N ALA A 26 -3.43 6.40 -7.36
CA ALA A 26 -2.19 7.10 -7.03
C ALA A 26 -2.50 8.51 -6.52
N LEU A 27 -2.14 8.80 -5.26
CA LEU A 27 -2.26 10.12 -4.67
C LEU A 27 -1.12 11.02 -5.15
N THR A 28 -1.47 12.14 -5.77
CA THR A 28 -0.57 13.16 -6.26
C THR A 28 -0.97 14.54 -5.74
N GLY A 29 0.02 15.41 -5.54
CA GLY A 29 -0.21 16.74 -4.99
C GLY A 29 -0.88 16.70 -3.60
N ASP A 30 -1.83 17.60 -3.38
CA ASP A 30 -2.51 17.72 -2.09
C ASP A 30 -3.80 16.89 -1.99
N ASN A 31 -4.48 16.62 -3.10
CA ASN A 31 -5.78 15.92 -3.09
C ASN A 31 -6.17 15.28 -4.43
N THR A 32 -5.22 15.07 -5.34
CA THR A 32 -5.51 14.53 -6.67
C THR A 32 -5.28 13.04 -6.69
N ILE A 33 -6.26 12.27 -7.17
CA ILE A 33 -6.13 10.84 -7.42
C ILE A 33 -6.01 10.61 -8.92
N VAL A 34 -4.99 9.86 -9.31
CA VAL A 34 -4.81 9.31 -10.65
C VAL A 34 -5.11 7.82 -10.58
N MET A 35 -6.18 7.38 -11.24
CA MET A 35 -6.50 5.96 -11.40
C MET A 35 -5.62 5.40 -12.52
N VAL A 36 -4.79 4.42 -12.18
CA VAL A 36 -3.83 3.77 -13.06
C VAL A 36 -4.30 2.36 -13.39
N ASP A 37 -4.36 2.03 -14.67
CA ASP A 37 -4.38 0.66 -15.14
C ASP A 37 -2.94 0.15 -15.20
N ALA A 38 -2.58 -0.68 -14.20
CA ALA A 38 -1.22 -1.20 -14.10
C ALA A 38 -0.88 -2.17 -15.24
N ALA A 39 -1.87 -2.86 -15.81
CA ALA A 39 -1.67 -3.80 -16.92
C ALA A 39 -1.45 -3.03 -18.23
N ALA A 40 -2.26 -2.01 -18.49
CA ALA A 40 -2.12 -1.14 -19.66
C ALA A 40 -1.01 -0.09 -19.52
N LYS A 41 -0.43 0.06 -18.32
CA LYS A 41 0.63 1.03 -17.98
C LYS A 41 0.26 2.47 -18.32
N LYS A 42 -0.98 2.87 -17.99
CA LYS A 42 -1.49 4.22 -18.25
C LYS A 42 -2.44 4.69 -17.17
N ALA A 43 -2.56 6.01 -17.03
CA ALA A 43 -3.65 6.63 -16.29
C ALA A 43 -4.96 6.53 -17.08
N ASP A 44 -6.02 6.09 -16.41
CA ASP A 44 -7.37 6.00 -16.97
C ASP A 44 -8.22 7.22 -16.62
N LYS A 45 -8.11 7.70 -15.38
CA LYS A 45 -8.91 8.82 -14.89
C LYS A 45 -8.15 9.62 -13.84
N THR A 46 -8.31 10.93 -13.87
CA THR A 46 -7.77 11.84 -12.84
C THR A 46 -8.88 12.70 -12.29
N TRP A 47 -8.93 12.84 -10.96
CA TRP A 47 -9.88 13.70 -10.28
C TRP A 47 -9.32 14.22 -8.96
N LYS A 48 -9.92 15.30 -8.44
CA LYS A 48 -9.61 15.82 -7.10
C LYS A 48 -10.64 15.29 -6.11
N ILE A 49 -10.18 14.94 -4.91
CA ILE A 49 -11.08 14.63 -3.79
C ILE A 49 -11.85 15.91 -3.44
N SER A 50 -13.17 15.83 -3.53
CA SER A 50 -14.09 16.93 -3.21
C SER A 50 -14.79 16.70 -1.89
N GLY A 51 -15.27 17.77 -1.24
CA GLY A 51 -15.91 17.68 0.09
C GLY A 51 -14.94 17.62 1.26
N ILE A 52 -13.66 17.96 1.04
CA ILE A 52 -12.62 18.10 2.06
C ILE A 52 -12.10 19.55 2.08
N SER A 53 -11.63 20.02 3.22
CA SER A 53 -11.06 21.37 3.40
C SER A 53 -9.53 21.40 3.52
N GLY A 54 -8.89 20.24 3.58
CA GLY A 54 -7.47 20.09 3.90
C GLY A 54 -6.73 19.18 2.92
N LYS A 55 -5.43 19.02 3.16
CA LYS A 55 -4.57 18.13 2.38
C LYS A 55 -4.81 16.67 2.75
N VAL A 56 -4.79 15.80 1.75
CA VAL A 56 -4.78 14.35 1.94
C VAL A 56 -3.38 13.92 2.34
N LEU A 57 -3.27 13.34 3.53
CA LEU A 57 -2.03 12.84 4.08
C LEU A 57 -1.65 11.50 3.46
N GLY A 58 -2.60 10.58 3.35
CA GLY A 58 -2.46 9.26 2.72
C GLY A 58 -3.82 8.62 2.42
N ILE A 59 -3.81 7.54 1.66
CA ILE A 59 -4.98 6.78 1.22
C ILE A 59 -4.75 5.28 1.37
N ASP A 60 -5.82 4.52 1.63
CA ASP A 60 -5.77 3.07 1.52
C ASP A 60 -7.17 2.48 1.35
N VAL A 61 -7.29 1.25 0.85
CA VAL A 61 -8.53 0.49 0.80
C VAL A 61 -8.70 -0.31 2.07
N ARG A 62 -9.82 -0.13 2.78
CA ARG A 62 -10.14 -0.97 3.94
C ARG A 62 -10.62 -2.35 3.48
N PRO A 63 -9.92 -3.46 3.81
CA PRO A 63 -10.32 -4.78 3.29
C PRO A 63 -11.68 -5.27 3.82
N ALA A 64 -12.14 -4.75 4.96
CA ALA A 64 -13.42 -5.13 5.56
C ALA A 64 -14.67 -4.70 4.74
N ASP A 65 -14.58 -3.60 3.99
CA ASP A 65 -15.68 -3.04 3.19
C ASP A 65 -15.32 -2.67 1.74
N GLY A 66 -14.04 -2.70 1.39
CA GLY A 66 -13.54 -2.47 0.03
C GLY A 66 -13.60 -1.00 -0.41
N MET A 67 -13.87 -0.06 0.50
CA MET A 67 -13.91 1.36 0.18
C MET A 67 -12.52 1.97 0.22
N LEU A 68 -12.27 2.98 -0.63
CA LEU A 68 -11.09 3.82 -0.54
C LEU A 68 -11.26 4.83 0.60
N TYR A 69 -10.32 4.87 1.52
CA TYR A 69 -10.23 5.81 2.61
C TYR A 69 -9.13 6.83 2.38
N ALA A 70 -9.28 8.01 2.97
CA ALA A 70 -8.28 9.05 3.00
C ALA A 70 -8.20 9.68 4.39
N LEU A 71 -6.98 9.92 4.88
CA LEU A 71 -6.72 10.71 6.08
C LEU A 71 -6.41 12.16 5.66
N ILE A 72 -7.13 13.12 6.24
CA ILE A 72 -6.93 14.55 5.98
C ILE A 72 -6.04 15.16 7.07
N ASP A 73 -5.30 16.22 6.75
CA ASP A 73 -4.38 16.92 7.65
C ASP A 73 -5.04 17.52 8.90
N ASP A 74 -6.34 17.78 8.85
CA ASP A 74 -7.16 18.21 9.98
C ASP A 74 -7.63 17.06 10.90
N GLY A 75 -7.23 15.82 10.56
CA GLY A 75 -7.57 14.59 11.27
C GLY A 75 -8.91 13.96 10.88
N SER A 76 -9.61 14.51 9.89
CA SER A 76 -10.80 13.85 9.35
C SER A 76 -10.42 12.57 8.60
N VAL A 77 -11.14 11.48 8.86
CA VAL A 77 -11.08 10.27 8.05
C VAL A 77 -12.30 10.27 7.15
N VAL A 78 -12.08 10.11 5.85
CA VAL A 78 -13.15 10.11 4.85
C VAL A 78 -13.11 8.85 4.01
N THR A 79 -14.27 8.38 3.57
CA THR A 79 -14.39 7.43 2.44
C THR A 79 -14.52 8.23 1.15
N VAL A 80 -13.91 7.76 0.07
CA VAL A 80 -13.91 8.42 -1.24
C VAL A 80 -14.58 7.52 -2.27
N ASP A 81 -15.63 8.02 -2.92
CA ASP A 81 -16.23 7.37 -4.06
C ASP A 81 -15.26 7.41 -5.26
N THR A 82 -14.75 6.27 -5.69
CA THR A 82 -13.71 6.18 -6.74
C THR A 82 -14.22 6.52 -8.14
N ALA A 83 -15.54 6.54 -8.34
CA ALA A 83 -16.16 6.94 -9.60
C ALA A 83 -16.29 8.46 -9.72
N THR A 84 -16.52 9.18 -8.62
CA THR A 84 -16.84 10.61 -8.62
C THR A 84 -15.80 11.49 -7.93
N GLY A 85 -14.96 10.92 -7.06
CA GLY A 85 -14.03 11.65 -6.20
C GLY A 85 -14.70 12.37 -5.02
N LYS A 86 -15.97 12.07 -4.73
CA LYS A 86 -16.69 12.69 -3.62
C LYS A 86 -16.35 12.02 -2.29
N ALA A 87 -15.84 12.79 -1.34
CA ALA A 87 -15.58 12.32 0.02
C ALA A 87 -16.86 12.32 0.87
N THR A 88 -16.92 11.38 1.81
CA THR A 88 -17.91 11.35 2.90
C THR A 88 -17.17 11.15 4.21
N VAL A 89 -17.41 12.04 5.18
CA VAL A 89 -16.75 11.95 6.50
C VAL A 89 -17.20 10.69 7.22
N LYS A 90 -16.22 9.91 7.69
CA LYS A 90 -16.44 8.70 8.49
C LYS A 90 -16.28 8.98 9.98
N SER A 91 -15.18 9.64 10.35
CA SER A 91 -14.86 9.98 11.74
C SER A 91 -13.81 11.09 11.78
N LYS A 92 -13.42 11.51 12.99
CA LYS A 92 -12.32 12.44 13.23
C LYS A 92 -11.39 11.87 14.29
N LEU A 93 -10.09 11.88 14.03
CA LEU A 93 -9.11 11.31 14.94
C LEU A 93 -9.01 12.10 16.24
N GLU A 94 -8.98 11.40 17.37
CA GLU A 94 -8.79 12.00 18.71
C GLU A 94 -7.42 12.67 18.87
N SER A 95 -6.40 12.16 18.17
CA SER A 95 -5.07 12.74 18.12
C SER A 95 -4.43 12.51 16.76
N MET A 96 -3.50 13.40 16.38
CA MET A 96 -2.82 13.37 15.08
C MET A 96 -1.31 13.22 15.25
N LEU A 97 -0.64 12.89 14.14
CA LEU A 97 0.81 13.07 14.03
C LEU A 97 1.19 14.53 14.32
N PRO A 98 2.42 14.80 14.79
CA PRO A 98 2.90 16.18 14.92
C PRO A 98 2.82 16.93 13.59
N ALA A 99 2.55 18.24 13.65
CA ALA A 99 2.43 19.07 12.45
C ALA A 99 3.72 19.03 11.60
N GLY A 100 3.57 18.89 10.28
CA GLY A 100 4.69 18.83 9.34
C GLY A 100 5.36 17.46 9.20
N VAL A 101 4.99 16.48 10.01
CA VAL A 101 5.45 15.09 9.86
C VAL A 101 4.74 14.45 8.66
N MET A 102 5.49 13.78 7.79
CA MET A 102 4.90 13.03 6.69
C MET A 102 4.22 11.79 7.23
N ALA A 103 3.03 11.49 6.72
CA ALA A 103 2.26 10.32 7.12
C ALA A 103 2.35 9.22 6.07
N THR A 104 2.39 7.99 6.55
CA THR A 104 2.10 6.75 5.82
C THR A 104 0.85 6.14 6.47
N VAL A 105 -0.10 5.67 5.68
CA VAL A 105 -1.33 5.04 6.19
C VAL A 105 -1.59 3.72 5.48
N ASP A 106 -2.03 2.70 6.22
CA ASP A 106 -2.40 1.40 5.64
C ASP A 106 -3.29 0.62 6.63
N PHE A 107 -4.27 -0.13 6.13
CA PHE A 107 -5.15 -0.95 6.94
C PHE A 107 -4.50 -2.29 7.25
N ASN A 108 -4.43 -2.63 8.54
CA ASN A 108 -4.22 -4.00 8.94
C ASN A 108 -5.54 -4.79 8.79
N PRO A 109 -5.68 -5.72 7.82
CA PRO A 109 -6.92 -6.46 7.59
C PRO A 109 -7.30 -7.43 8.72
N ALA A 110 -6.34 -7.94 9.49
CA ALA A 110 -6.62 -8.85 10.61
C ALA A 110 -7.15 -8.08 11.83
N ALA A 111 -6.58 -6.92 12.13
CA ALA A 111 -7.00 -6.08 13.24
C ALA A 111 -8.19 -5.17 12.89
N ASP A 112 -8.44 -4.97 11.59
CA ASP A 112 -9.36 -3.97 11.05
C ASP A 112 -9.10 -2.57 11.64
N ARG A 113 -7.83 -2.14 11.57
CA ARG A 113 -7.36 -0.86 12.08
C ARG A 113 -6.48 -0.18 11.05
N LEU A 114 -6.63 1.13 10.92
CA LEU A 114 -5.72 1.94 10.13
C LEU A 114 -4.44 2.16 10.94
N ARG A 115 -3.29 1.79 10.38
CA ARG A 115 -1.97 2.18 10.87
C ARG A 115 -1.67 3.56 10.31
N VAL A 116 -1.18 4.46 11.16
CA VAL A 116 -0.69 5.79 10.72
C VAL A 116 0.72 5.96 11.28
N ILE A 117 1.70 5.97 10.40
CA ILE A 117 3.12 6.08 10.73
C ILE A 117 3.62 7.46 10.31
N GLY A 118 4.29 8.14 11.23
CA GLY A 118 4.99 9.39 10.96
C GLY A 118 6.43 9.13 10.54
N SER A 119 6.94 9.94 9.62
CA SER A 119 8.36 9.95 9.23
C SER A 119 9.31 10.29 10.39
N ASP A 120 8.79 10.76 11.52
CA ASP A 120 9.53 11.01 12.76
C ASP A 120 9.64 9.77 13.67
N GLY A 121 8.99 8.66 13.29
CA GLY A 121 8.89 7.42 14.05
C GLY A 121 7.63 7.33 14.93
N THR A 122 6.72 8.32 14.90
CA THR A 122 5.43 8.18 15.56
C THR A 122 4.64 7.03 14.94
N ASN A 123 4.02 6.19 15.76
CA ASN A 123 3.33 4.99 15.32
C ASN A 123 1.94 4.93 15.96
N LEU A 124 0.89 5.10 15.16
CA LEU A 124 -0.48 5.18 15.65
C LEU A 124 -1.31 4.03 15.08
N ARG A 125 -2.23 3.53 15.90
CA ARG A 125 -3.25 2.57 15.48
C ARG A 125 -4.63 3.19 15.71
N VAL A 126 -5.40 3.24 14.64
CA VAL A 126 -6.61 4.04 14.54
C VAL A 126 -7.81 3.13 14.29
N ASN A 127 -8.88 3.34 15.06
CA ASN A 127 -10.19 2.82 14.71
C ASN A 127 -10.95 3.87 13.89
N VAL A 128 -11.12 3.62 12.60
CA VAL A 128 -11.76 4.60 11.70
C VAL A 128 -13.25 4.74 11.92
N ASP A 129 -13.91 3.80 12.62
CA ASP A 129 -15.34 3.86 12.87
C ASP A 129 -15.72 4.87 13.96
N ASP A 130 -14.85 5.09 14.95
CA ASP A 130 -15.09 6.03 16.06
C ASP A 130 -13.99 7.10 16.24
N GLY A 131 -12.91 7.03 15.47
CA GLY A 131 -11.82 8.01 15.51
C GLY A 131 -10.82 7.79 16.65
N LYS A 132 -10.97 6.73 17.46
CA LYS A 132 -10.05 6.46 18.57
C LYS A 132 -8.64 6.15 18.07
N VAL A 133 -7.66 6.70 18.79
CA VAL A 133 -6.25 6.55 18.45
C VAL A 133 -5.48 5.95 19.62
N ILE A 134 -4.73 4.90 19.35
CA ILE A 134 -3.74 4.33 20.26
C ILE A 134 -2.35 4.71 19.75
N ARG A 135 -1.54 5.32 20.60
CA ARG A 135 -0.11 5.51 20.34
C ARG A 135 0.65 4.26 20.73
N ASP A 136 1.19 3.57 19.74
CA ASP A 136 2.03 2.38 19.88
C ASP A 136 3.49 2.80 20.19
N GLY A 137 4.38 1.81 20.32
CA GLY A 137 5.82 2.05 20.45
C GLY A 137 6.36 2.86 19.27
N ASN A 138 7.15 3.90 19.57
CA ASN A 138 7.84 4.67 18.54
C ASN A 138 8.74 3.74 17.72
N LEU A 139 8.87 4.02 16.42
CA LEU A 139 9.71 3.23 15.55
C LEU A 139 11.16 3.28 16.00
N THR A 140 11.76 2.10 16.09
CA THR A 140 13.19 1.91 16.36
C THR A 140 13.68 0.67 15.64
N PHE A 141 14.90 0.71 15.13
CA PHE A 141 15.55 -0.49 14.63
C PHE A 141 15.83 -1.46 15.78
N ALA A 142 15.72 -2.76 15.51
CA ALA A 142 16.09 -3.79 16.47
C ALA A 142 17.57 -3.66 16.87
N GLY A 143 17.92 -4.02 18.11
CA GLY A 143 19.30 -3.87 18.60
C GLY A 143 20.36 -4.69 17.85
N SER A 144 19.93 -5.75 17.15
CA SER A 144 20.78 -6.58 16.28
C SER A 144 20.71 -6.16 14.81
N ASP A 145 19.91 -5.16 14.45
CA ASP A 145 19.70 -4.73 13.07
C ASP A 145 20.91 -4.00 12.50
N ALA A 146 21.10 -4.11 11.18
CA ALA A 146 22.16 -3.40 10.46
C ALA A 146 22.01 -1.85 10.55
N MET A 147 20.78 -1.36 10.72
CA MET A 147 20.46 0.07 10.83
C MET A 147 20.24 0.52 12.28
N LYS A 148 20.62 -0.26 13.30
CA LYS A 148 20.35 0.01 14.73
C LYS A 148 20.77 1.38 15.27
N GLU A 149 21.75 2.04 14.63
CA GLU A 149 22.24 3.36 15.03
C GLU A 149 21.55 4.51 14.27
N MET A 150 20.71 4.18 13.28
CA MET A 150 19.99 5.14 12.46
C MET A 150 18.68 5.53 13.12
N LYS A 151 18.24 6.78 12.89
CA LYS A 151 16.87 7.18 13.19
C LYS A 151 15.94 6.71 12.07
N PRO A 152 14.87 5.95 12.35
CA PRO A 152 13.90 5.58 11.34
C PRO A 152 13.28 6.80 10.64
N ASN A 153 13.11 6.70 9.32
CA ASN A 153 12.43 7.68 8.49
C ASN A 153 11.55 6.94 7.48
N VAL A 154 10.46 6.36 7.98
CA VAL A 154 9.48 5.63 7.15
C VAL A 154 8.68 6.63 6.31
N VAL A 155 8.54 6.30 5.03
CA VAL A 155 7.84 7.14 4.04
C VAL A 155 6.73 6.41 3.28
N ALA A 156 6.70 5.08 3.35
CA ALA A 156 5.59 4.25 2.86
C ALA A 156 5.57 2.92 3.63
N GLY A 157 4.46 2.20 3.58
CA GLY A 157 4.31 0.92 4.27
C GLY A 157 2.97 0.29 3.96
N ALA A 158 2.91 -1.04 4.00
CA ALA A 158 1.73 -1.82 3.64
C ALA A 158 1.68 -3.19 4.33
N TYR A 159 0.48 -3.66 4.64
CA TYR A 159 0.25 -4.99 5.20
C TYR A 159 0.03 -6.04 4.10
N THR A 160 0.59 -7.23 4.30
CA THR A 160 0.24 -8.42 3.50
C THR A 160 -1.16 -8.94 3.85
N ASN A 161 -1.68 -9.82 3.00
CA ASN A 161 -2.97 -10.50 3.18
C ASN A 161 -4.14 -9.52 3.26
N SER A 162 -4.13 -8.49 2.39
CA SER A 162 -5.14 -7.42 2.28
C SER A 162 -6.48 -7.94 1.76
N VAL A 163 -7.09 -8.86 2.52
CA VAL A 163 -8.36 -9.52 2.26
C VAL A 163 -9.17 -9.62 3.55
N LYS A 164 -10.48 -9.47 3.42
CA LYS A 164 -11.41 -9.55 4.55
C LYS A 164 -11.29 -10.89 5.28
N GLY A 165 -11.14 -10.84 6.60
CA GLY A 165 -11.17 -12.03 7.45
C GLY A 165 -9.87 -12.83 7.48
N THR A 166 -8.76 -12.30 6.94
CA THR A 166 -7.44 -12.88 7.21
C THR A 166 -7.16 -12.89 8.72
N LYS A 167 -6.38 -13.87 9.17
CA LYS A 167 -5.98 -14.03 10.57
C LYS A 167 -4.59 -13.48 10.85
N ASP A 168 -3.75 -13.43 9.82
CA ASP A 168 -2.33 -13.09 9.93
C ASP A 168 -1.95 -12.05 8.88
N THR A 169 -1.11 -11.12 9.29
CA THR A 169 -0.58 -10.05 8.44
C THR A 169 0.89 -9.79 8.78
N VAL A 170 1.63 -9.27 7.83
CA VAL A 170 3.00 -8.78 8.02
C VAL A 170 3.03 -7.34 7.53
N LEU A 171 3.53 -6.43 8.36
CA LEU A 171 3.78 -5.05 7.96
C LEU A 171 5.17 -4.92 7.35
N PHE A 172 5.23 -4.36 6.15
CA PHE A 172 6.46 -3.91 5.53
C PHE A 172 6.47 -2.40 5.40
N ASP A 173 7.61 -1.79 5.67
CA ASP A 173 7.83 -0.36 5.54
C ASP A 173 8.96 -0.06 4.55
N ILE A 174 8.96 1.17 4.03
CA ILE A 174 10.05 1.72 3.25
C ILE A 174 10.62 2.91 4.00
N ASP A 175 11.91 2.83 4.31
CA ASP A 175 12.67 3.94 4.83
C ASP A 175 13.14 4.86 3.67
N ALA A 176 13.21 6.16 3.92
CA ALA A 176 13.64 7.17 2.96
C ALA A 176 15.03 6.90 2.34
N SER A 177 15.89 6.12 3.01
CA SER A 177 17.17 5.63 2.48
C SER A 177 17.05 4.66 1.30
N GLY A 178 15.85 4.14 1.02
CA GLY A 178 15.62 3.13 -0.01
C GLY A 178 15.77 1.70 0.49
N THR A 179 15.39 1.45 1.74
CA THR A 179 15.49 0.14 2.39
C THR A 179 14.09 -0.38 2.71
N LEU A 180 13.81 -1.63 2.32
CA LEU A 180 12.62 -2.36 2.74
C LEU A 180 12.86 -2.90 4.15
N LEU A 181 11.89 -2.65 5.03
CA LEU A 181 11.90 -3.06 6.42
C LEU A 181 10.69 -3.94 6.71
N LYS A 182 10.82 -4.82 7.69
CA LYS A 182 9.72 -5.55 8.30
C LYS A 182 9.50 -5.01 9.72
N GLN A 183 8.30 -4.51 10.00
CA GLN A 183 7.94 -4.05 11.34
C GLN A 183 7.34 -5.21 12.13
N ALA A 184 8.10 -5.75 13.08
CA ALA A 184 7.72 -6.93 13.84
C ALA A 184 8.32 -6.91 15.25
N PRO A 185 7.49 -6.83 16.31
CA PRO A 185 6.03 -6.60 16.29
C PRO A 185 5.63 -5.19 15.84
N PRO A 186 4.51 -5.00 15.10
CA PRO A 186 4.04 -3.67 14.68
C PRO A 186 3.75 -2.71 15.84
N ASN A 187 3.12 -3.19 16.92
CA ASN A 187 2.74 -2.32 18.04
C ASN A 187 3.94 -1.91 18.91
N ASP A 188 5.05 -2.62 18.81
CA ASP A 188 6.29 -2.29 19.53
C ASP A 188 7.16 -1.33 18.71
N GLY A 189 6.83 -1.12 17.42
CA GLY A 189 7.59 -0.25 16.52
C GLY A 189 8.95 -0.81 16.10
N ILE A 190 9.18 -2.11 16.23
CA ILE A 190 10.50 -2.70 15.96
C ILE A 190 10.68 -2.94 14.46
N LEU A 191 11.67 -2.27 13.88
CA LEU A 191 12.05 -2.37 12.47
C LEU A 191 13.22 -3.35 12.28
N ASN A 192 13.08 -4.23 11.30
CA ASN A 192 14.10 -5.19 10.89
C ASN A 192 14.38 -5.02 9.40
N THR A 193 15.64 -4.83 9.04
CA THR A 193 16.09 -4.66 7.66
C THR A 193 15.87 -5.94 6.85
N VAL A 194 15.17 -5.82 5.72
CA VAL A 194 15.01 -6.92 4.74
C VAL A 194 16.08 -6.78 3.66
N GLY A 195 16.18 -5.61 3.04
CA GLY A 195 17.15 -5.35 1.98
C GLY A 195 16.91 -4.03 1.28
N LYS A 196 17.80 -3.69 0.34
CA LYS A 196 17.74 -2.42 -0.39
C LYS A 196 16.83 -2.55 -1.62
N LEU A 197 16.03 -1.51 -1.86
CA LEU A 197 15.20 -1.38 -3.06
C LEU A 197 16.04 -1.27 -4.34
N GLY A 198 17.25 -0.71 -4.25
CA GLY A 198 18.07 -0.36 -5.42
C GLY A 198 17.67 0.97 -6.07
N ILE A 199 16.69 1.67 -5.50
CA ILE A 199 16.25 3.03 -5.84
C ILE A 199 16.11 3.86 -4.57
N SER A 200 16.01 5.19 -4.71
CA SER A 200 15.74 6.08 -3.58
C SER A 200 14.34 5.85 -2.98
N GLY A 201 14.24 5.77 -1.66
CA GLY A 201 12.96 5.64 -0.95
C GLY A 201 12.18 6.94 -0.78
N LYS A 202 12.83 8.11 -0.84
CA LYS A 202 12.27 9.44 -0.49
C LYS A 202 10.89 9.81 -1.08
N ALA A 203 10.51 9.22 -2.20
CA ALA A 203 9.22 9.45 -2.87
C ALA A 203 8.60 8.14 -3.34
N ALA A 204 8.85 7.06 -2.60
CA ALA A 204 8.19 5.77 -2.82
C ALA A 204 6.75 5.85 -2.30
N ALA A 205 5.81 5.40 -3.11
CA ALA A 205 4.47 5.04 -2.71
C ALA A 205 4.34 3.53 -2.85
N PHE A 206 3.83 2.83 -1.84
CA PHE A 206 3.96 1.38 -1.73
C PHE A 206 2.66 0.76 -1.22
N ASP A 207 2.27 -0.36 -1.84
CA ASP A 207 1.10 -1.14 -1.42
C ASP A 207 1.28 -2.63 -1.77
N ILE A 208 0.60 -3.50 -1.03
CA ILE A 208 0.61 -4.94 -1.20
C ILE A 208 -0.82 -5.43 -1.44
N VAL A 209 -1.06 -5.95 -2.64
CA VAL A 209 -2.32 -6.65 -2.94
C VAL A 209 -2.18 -8.14 -2.65
N THR A 210 -3.29 -8.75 -2.26
CA THR A 210 -3.42 -10.21 -2.18
C THR A 210 -4.45 -10.68 -3.21
N ASP A 211 -4.07 -11.62 -4.05
CA ASP A 211 -4.98 -12.19 -5.04
C ASP A 211 -5.96 -13.21 -4.42
N ALA A 212 -6.92 -13.69 -5.23
CA ALA A 212 -7.90 -14.69 -4.80
C ALA A 212 -7.28 -16.05 -4.40
N SER A 213 -6.03 -16.32 -4.77
CA SER A 213 -5.27 -17.52 -4.38
C SER A 213 -4.47 -17.31 -3.09
N GLY A 214 -4.53 -16.10 -2.50
CA GLY A 214 -3.77 -15.75 -1.29
C GLY A 214 -2.33 -15.31 -1.57
N ILE A 215 -1.96 -15.06 -2.83
CA ILE A 215 -0.60 -14.63 -3.18
C ILE A 215 -0.47 -13.13 -3.02
N ASN A 216 0.54 -12.70 -2.27
CA ASN A 216 0.87 -11.28 -2.10
C ASN A 216 1.75 -10.77 -3.26
N SER A 217 1.39 -9.61 -3.81
CA SER A 217 2.21 -8.88 -4.77
C SER A 217 2.41 -7.45 -4.29
N ALA A 218 3.68 -7.09 -4.05
CA ALA A 218 4.07 -5.79 -3.57
C ALA A 218 4.46 -4.87 -4.73
N TRP A 219 3.85 -3.69 -4.76
CA TRP A 219 4.02 -2.70 -5.83
C TRP A 219 4.48 -1.38 -5.25
N LEU A 220 5.36 -0.71 -5.99
CA LEU A 220 5.91 0.58 -5.63
C LEU A 220 5.82 1.52 -6.83
N MET A 221 5.36 2.75 -6.60
CA MET A 221 5.50 3.84 -7.57
C MET A 221 6.53 4.85 -7.08
N SER A 222 7.43 5.25 -7.98
CA SER A 222 8.36 6.36 -7.78
C SER A 222 8.31 7.24 -9.02
N GLY A 223 7.68 8.41 -8.91
CA GLY A 223 7.33 9.25 -10.05
C GLY A 223 6.38 8.51 -10.99
N ASP A 224 6.74 8.43 -12.28
CA ASP A 224 5.94 7.75 -13.31
C ASP A 224 6.24 6.24 -13.43
N THR A 225 7.17 5.69 -12.63
CA THR A 225 7.63 4.30 -12.81
C THR A 225 7.04 3.39 -11.75
N LEU A 226 6.42 2.30 -12.21
CA LEU A 226 5.92 1.20 -11.38
C LEU A 226 7.01 0.13 -11.24
N TYR A 227 7.21 -0.35 -10.02
CA TYR A 227 8.16 -1.38 -9.64
C TYR A 227 7.43 -2.51 -8.92
N LYS A 228 7.86 -3.75 -9.19
CA LYS A 228 7.53 -4.89 -8.34
C LYS A 228 8.61 -5.03 -7.27
N VAL A 229 8.20 -5.12 -6.01
CA VAL A 229 9.12 -5.30 -4.88
C VAL A 229 9.11 -6.76 -4.46
N ASP A 230 10.29 -7.33 -4.29
CA ASP A 230 10.46 -8.64 -3.66
C ASP A 230 10.50 -8.47 -2.14
N LEU A 231 9.46 -8.96 -1.44
CA LEU A 231 9.34 -8.86 0.01
C LEU A 231 10.35 -9.71 0.78
N THR A 232 11.08 -10.61 0.11
CA THR A 232 12.11 -11.46 0.71
C THR A 232 13.48 -10.82 0.64
N THR A 233 13.81 -10.20 -0.50
CA THR A 233 15.14 -9.63 -0.76
C THR A 233 15.18 -8.10 -0.63
N GLY A 234 14.02 -7.45 -0.63
CA GLY A 234 13.87 -6.01 -0.67
C GLY A 234 14.11 -5.39 -2.05
N ALA A 235 14.51 -6.16 -3.08
CA ALA A 235 14.85 -5.60 -4.38
C ALA A 235 13.60 -5.09 -5.13
N ALA A 236 13.68 -3.89 -5.71
CA ALA A 236 12.66 -3.35 -6.60
C ALA A 236 13.06 -3.53 -8.07
N MET A 237 12.20 -4.17 -8.85
CA MET A 237 12.39 -4.35 -10.30
C MET A 237 11.38 -3.52 -11.07
N ALA A 238 11.86 -2.70 -12.02
CA ALA A 238 10.99 -1.86 -12.84
C ALA A 238 10.04 -2.73 -13.68
N ALA A 239 8.73 -2.53 -13.51
CA ALA A 239 7.69 -3.16 -14.32
C ALA A 239 7.29 -2.30 -15.52
N GLY A 240 7.47 -0.98 -15.42
CA GLY A 240 7.34 -0.05 -16.55
C GLY A 240 6.98 1.36 -16.12
N LYS A 241 7.07 2.29 -17.07
CA LYS A 241 6.55 3.66 -16.91
C LYS A 241 5.05 3.68 -17.16
N ILE A 242 4.32 4.43 -16.35
CA ILE A 242 2.89 4.67 -16.42
C ILE A 242 2.66 6.00 -17.13
N SER A 243 2.15 5.96 -18.36
CA SER A 243 1.84 7.19 -19.09
C SER A 243 0.68 7.95 -18.45
N GLY A 244 0.75 9.28 -18.39
CA GLY A 244 -0.33 10.13 -17.85
C GLY A 244 -0.30 10.35 -16.34
N VAL A 245 0.65 9.72 -15.62
CA VAL A 245 0.99 10.09 -14.25
C VAL A 245 2.05 11.20 -14.30
N SER A 246 1.81 12.30 -13.59
CA SER A 246 2.72 13.44 -13.51
C SER A 246 2.88 13.93 -12.08
N GLY A 247 4.04 14.50 -11.76
CA GLY A 247 4.35 14.98 -10.42
C GLY A 247 4.79 13.86 -9.47
N THR A 248 4.91 14.21 -8.19
CA THR A 248 5.28 13.25 -7.15
C THR A 248 4.06 12.43 -6.74
N VAL A 249 4.13 11.11 -6.95
CA VAL A 249 3.21 10.16 -6.31
C VAL A 249 3.63 10.03 -4.85
N ARG A 250 2.69 10.30 -3.94
CA ARG A 250 2.93 10.34 -2.49
C ARG A 250 2.43 9.11 -1.77
N ASP A 251 1.42 8.45 -2.35
CA ASP A 251 0.81 7.24 -1.80
C ASP A 251 0.09 6.49 -2.91
N ILE A 252 -0.11 5.18 -2.75
CA ILE A 252 -0.89 4.35 -3.66
C ILE A 252 -1.80 3.41 -2.88
N ALA A 253 -2.98 3.14 -3.43
CA ALA A 253 -3.88 2.12 -2.92
C ALA A 253 -4.39 1.26 -4.08
N ILE A 254 -4.26 -0.04 -3.98
CA ILE A 254 -4.70 -1.01 -4.97
C ILE A 254 -6.17 -1.29 -4.71
N LEU A 255 -7.01 -1.03 -5.72
CA LEU A 255 -8.43 -1.29 -5.60
C LEU A 255 -8.72 -2.80 -5.70
N PRO A 256 -9.75 -3.30 -4.99
CA PRO A 256 -10.23 -4.66 -5.17
C PRO A 256 -10.60 -4.88 -6.63
N ALA A 257 -10.34 -6.08 -7.14
CA ALA A 257 -10.83 -6.46 -8.46
C ALA A 257 -12.35 -6.24 -8.50
N LYS A 258 -12.85 -5.54 -9.53
CA LYS A 258 -14.29 -5.42 -9.72
C LYS A 258 -14.86 -6.83 -9.86
N ALA A 259 -15.87 -7.16 -9.06
CA ALA A 259 -16.67 -8.35 -9.33
C ALA A 259 -17.22 -8.21 -10.76
N MET A 260 -16.84 -9.14 -11.63
CA MET A 260 -17.42 -9.25 -12.98
C MET A 260 -18.83 -9.81 -12.89
#